data_AF-L0RHN4-F1
#
_entry.id   AF-L0RHN4-F1
#
_cell.length_a   1.000
_cell.length_b   1.000
_cell.length_c   1.000
_cell.angle_alpha   90.00
_cell.angle_beta   90.00
_cell.angle_gamma   90.00
#
_symmetry.space_group_name_H-M   'P 1'
#
loop_
_entity.id
_entity.type
_entity.pdbx_description
1 polymer ?
#
loop_
_entity_poly.entity_id
_entity_poly.type
_entity_poly.pdbx_seq_one_letter_code
_entity_poly.pdbx_strand_id
1 'polypeptide(L)'
;MIYIVILILIGAIGTVLACKSITANFDAKSSALAEKDQNLHKEQDELRKRRKELKRELEELKKSMKQNTKKEELASVSQQTSLKDWLLDTGMLESSQYRKAQEYAEEKNMNMLSALLTLNMVSVDTYEKAKKKKLG
;
A
#
# COMPACT_ATOMS: atom_id res chain seq x y z
N MET A 1 -9.56 -41.98 63.43
CA MET A 1 -8.30 -41.33 63.04
C MET A 1 -7.81 -41.74 61.65
N ILE A 2 -7.83 -43.03 61.29
CA ILE A 2 -7.39 -43.52 59.96
C ILE A 2 -8.09 -42.83 58.78
N TYR A 3 -9.42 -42.65 58.85
CA TYR A 3 -10.17 -41.95 57.79
C TYR A 3 -9.75 -40.50 57.58
N ILE A 4 -9.37 -39.78 58.65
CA ILE A 4 -8.90 -38.39 58.57
C ILE A 4 -7.55 -38.34 57.87
N VAL A 5 -6.65 -39.28 58.17
CA VAL A 5 -5.33 -39.39 57.54
C VAL A 5 -5.46 -39.68 56.04
N ILE A 6 -6.39 -40.56 55.64
CA ILE A 6 -6.66 -40.86 54.23
C ILE A 6 -7.17 -39.62 53.49
N LEU A 7 -8.10 -38.86 54.08
CA LEU A 7 -8.61 -37.63 53.47
C LEU A 7 -7.52 -36.55 53.30
N ILE A 8 -6.63 -36.41 54.30
CA ILE A 8 -5.49 -35.48 54.22
C ILE A 8 -4.54 -35.89 53.08
N LEU A 9 -4.25 -37.19 52.94
CA LEU A 9 -3.40 -37.71 51.85
C LEU A 9 -4.02 -37.45 50.46
N ILE A 10 -5.30 -37.70 50.28
CA ILE A 10 -6.00 -37.44 49.02
C ILE A 10 -6.01 -35.93 48.71
N GLY A 11 -6.26 -35.08 49.72
CA GLY A 11 -6.20 -33.64 49.58
C GLY A 11 -4.81 -33.15 49.16
N ALA A 12 -3.75 -33.67 49.80
CA ALA A 12 -2.37 -33.32 49.46
C ALA A 12 -2.01 -33.73 48.01
N ILE A 13 -2.37 -34.94 47.60
CA ILE A 13 -2.14 -35.43 46.22
C ILE A 13 -2.90 -34.56 45.22
N GLY A 14 -4.18 -34.28 45.48
CA GLY A 14 -5.01 -33.43 44.62
C GLY A 14 -4.45 -32.02 44.47
N THR A 15 -3.97 -31.44 45.57
CA THR A 15 -3.37 -30.09 45.56
C THR A 15 -2.08 -30.06 44.74
N VAL A 16 -1.20 -31.07 44.89
CA VAL A 16 0.03 -31.18 44.11
C VAL A 16 -0.26 -31.31 42.61
N LEU A 17 -1.24 -32.12 42.23
CA LEU A 17 -1.63 -32.29 40.82
C LEU A 17 -2.23 -31.00 40.24
N ALA A 18 -3.10 -30.33 40.99
CA ALA A 18 -3.70 -29.06 40.57
C ALA A 18 -2.64 -27.97 40.40
N CYS A 19 -1.74 -27.79 41.37
CA CYS A 19 -0.66 -26.81 41.28
C CYS A 19 0.26 -27.09 40.09
N LYS A 20 0.63 -28.35 39.83
CA LYS A 20 1.43 -28.72 38.65
C LYS A 20 0.73 -28.39 37.33
N SER A 21 -0.56 -28.72 37.22
CA SER A 21 -1.35 -28.46 36.01
C SER A 21 -1.51 -26.96 35.74
N ILE A 22 -1.76 -26.16 36.78
CA ILE A 22 -1.88 -24.70 36.66
C ILE A 22 -0.54 -24.09 36.25
N THR A 23 0.56 -24.51 36.87
CA THR A 23 1.91 -24.00 36.56
C THR A 23 2.29 -24.32 35.12
N ALA A 24 2.11 -25.56 34.68
CA ALA A 24 2.42 -25.96 33.30
C ALA A 24 1.60 -25.18 32.26
N ASN A 25 0.30 -24.94 32.52
CA ASN A 25 -0.54 -24.14 31.64
C ASN A 25 -0.14 -22.65 31.62
N PHE A 26 0.29 -22.12 32.76
CA PHE A 26 0.75 -20.74 32.85
C PHE A 26 2.07 -20.56 32.11
N ASP A 27 3.02 -21.48 32.29
CA ASP A 27 4.31 -21.47 31.59
C ASP A 27 4.11 -21.56 30.07
N ALA A 28 3.25 -22.46 29.59
CA ALA A 28 2.95 -22.60 28.17
C ALA A 28 2.31 -21.34 27.57
N LYS A 29 1.40 -20.69 28.31
CA LYS A 29 0.80 -19.42 27.86
C LYS A 29 1.82 -18.28 27.90
N SER A 30 2.66 -18.23 28.91
CA SER A 30 3.72 -17.23 29.05
C SER A 30 4.75 -17.35 27.93
N SER A 31 5.18 -18.57 27.58
CA SER A 31 6.11 -18.80 26.49
C SER A 31 5.49 -18.43 25.13
N ALA A 32 4.23 -18.81 24.91
CA ALA A 32 3.50 -18.44 23.69
C ALA A 32 3.30 -16.92 23.57
N LEU A 33 3.11 -16.23 24.68
CA LEU A 33 2.99 -14.76 24.69
C LEU A 33 4.34 -14.10 24.38
N ALA A 34 5.43 -14.57 24.99
CA ALA A 34 6.78 -14.09 24.71
C ALA A 34 7.18 -14.31 23.24
N GLU A 35 6.81 -15.46 22.66
CA GLU A 35 7.04 -15.74 21.23
C GLU A 35 6.26 -14.79 20.33
N LYS A 36 4.98 -14.51 20.66
CA LYS A 36 4.17 -13.53 19.93
C LYS A 36 4.75 -12.13 20.00
N ASP A 37 5.17 -11.68 21.18
CA ASP A 37 5.81 -10.37 21.35
C ASP A 37 7.09 -10.27 20.53
N GLN A 38 7.91 -11.32 20.53
CA GLN A 38 9.12 -11.36 19.71
C GLN A 38 8.81 -11.29 18.21
N ASN A 39 7.77 -12.00 17.75
CA ASN A 39 7.36 -11.97 16.34
C ASN A 39 6.80 -10.59 15.94
N LEU A 40 6.00 -9.96 16.80
CA LEU A 40 5.51 -8.59 16.57
C LEU A 40 6.67 -7.59 16.45
N HIS A 41 7.69 -7.70 17.30
CA HIS A 41 8.86 -6.85 17.19
C HIS A 41 9.65 -7.08 15.89
N LYS A 42 9.80 -8.32 15.45
CA LYS A 42 10.42 -8.64 14.16
C LYS A 42 9.64 -8.05 12.99
N GLU A 43 8.31 -8.23 12.96
CA GLU A 43 7.45 -7.65 11.92
C GLU A 43 7.52 -6.12 11.89
N GLN A 44 7.52 -5.47 13.06
CA GLN A 44 7.67 -4.02 13.15
C GLN A 44 9.00 -3.54 12.55
N ASP A 45 10.09 -4.25 12.80
CA ASP A 45 11.40 -3.91 12.27
C ASP A 45 11.49 -4.15 10.76
N GLU A 46 10.87 -5.22 10.24
CA GLU A 46 10.75 -5.46 8.80
C GLU A 46 9.94 -4.36 8.11
N LEU A 47 8.80 -3.98 8.66
CA LEU A 47 7.98 -2.88 8.14
C LEU A 47 8.74 -1.55 8.16
N ARG A 48 9.53 -1.28 9.22
CA ARG A 48 10.39 -0.09 9.28
C ARG A 48 11.48 -0.11 8.21
N LYS A 49 12.10 -1.26 7.95
CA LYS A 49 13.09 -1.42 6.86
C LYS A 49 12.43 -1.18 5.51
N ARG A 50 11.29 -1.82 5.24
CA ARG A 50 10.55 -1.69 3.99
C ARG A 50 10.07 -0.26 3.74
N ARG A 51 9.62 0.44 4.79
CA ARG A 51 9.28 1.87 4.70
C ARG A 51 10.48 2.74 4.32
N LYS A 52 11.66 2.47 4.87
CA LYS A 52 12.90 3.21 4.53
C LYS A 52 13.31 2.95 3.09
N GLU A 53 13.21 1.71 2.62
CA GLU A 53 13.52 1.31 1.25
C GLU A 53 12.58 1.97 0.25
N LEU A 54 11.26 1.86 0.44
CA LEU A 54 10.27 2.54 -0.39
C LEU A 54 10.47 4.06 -0.42
N LYS A 55 10.87 4.66 0.70
CA LYS A 55 11.19 6.10 0.74
C LYS A 55 12.41 6.43 -0.13
N ARG A 56 13.44 5.58 -0.14
CA ARG A 56 14.62 5.74 -1.01
C ARG A 56 14.25 5.58 -2.47
N GLU A 57 13.52 4.52 -2.83
CA GLU A 57 13.02 4.31 -4.18
C GLU A 57 12.21 5.52 -4.68
N LEU A 58 11.34 6.07 -3.83
CA LEU A 58 10.55 7.26 -4.16
C LEU A 58 11.44 8.49 -4.37
N GLU A 59 12.47 8.69 -3.55
CA GLU A 59 13.44 9.77 -3.75
C GLU A 59 14.26 9.60 -5.03
N GLU A 60 14.67 8.38 -5.36
CA GLU A 60 15.38 8.04 -6.59
C GLU A 60 14.49 8.27 -7.82
N LEU A 61 13.23 7.84 -7.76
CA LEU A 61 12.22 8.08 -8.80
C LEU A 61 11.96 9.58 -8.98
N LYS A 62 11.91 10.36 -7.89
CA LYS A 62 11.79 11.82 -7.96
C LYS A 62 13.02 12.48 -8.59
N LYS A 63 14.22 11.96 -8.30
CA LYS A 63 15.45 12.47 -8.92
C LYS A 63 15.51 12.13 -10.40
N SER A 64 15.16 10.91 -10.79
CA SER A 64 15.13 10.49 -12.20
C SER A 64 14.08 11.27 -12.98
N MET A 65 12.88 11.48 -12.43
CA MET A 65 11.88 12.36 -13.04
C MET A 65 12.41 13.78 -13.21
N LYS A 66 12.97 14.41 -12.16
CA LYS A 66 13.51 15.79 -12.28
C LYS A 66 14.65 15.92 -13.29
N GLN A 67 15.49 14.90 -13.46
CA GLN A 67 16.52 14.88 -14.49
C GLN A 67 15.94 14.72 -15.89
N ASN A 68 14.92 13.88 -16.05
CA ASN A 68 14.22 13.71 -17.33
C ASN A 68 13.42 14.96 -17.70
N THR A 69 12.74 15.61 -16.75
CA THR A 69 12.02 16.87 -16.99
C THR A 69 12.95 18.01 -17.40
N LYS A 70 14.16 18.11 -16.82
CA LYS A 70 15.16 19.11 -17.25
C LYS A 70 15.73 18.81 -18.64
N LYS A 71 15.74 17.54 -19.07
CA LYS A 71 16.19 17.14 -20.41
C LYS A 71 15.08 17.34 -21.46
N GLU A 72 13.82 17.20 -21.05
CA GLU A 72 12.63 17.46 -21.87
C GLU A 72 12.31 18.96 -22.01
N GLU A 73 12.51 19.78 -20.96
CA GLU A 73 12.33 21.24 -21.05
C GLU A 73 13.28 21.91 -22.05
N LEU A 74 14.43 21.30 -22.34
CA LEU A 74 15.37 21.75 -23.38
C LEU A 74 15.03 21.20 -24.78
N ALA A 75 14.15 20.20 -24.89
CA ALA A 75 13.79 19.54 -26.15
C ALA A 75 12.41 19.95 -26.69
N SER A 76 11.48 20.46 -25.87
CA SER A 76 10.10 20.75 -26.28
C SER A 76 9.84 22.23 -26.56
N VAL A 77 10.52 22.80 -27.54
CA VAL A 77 9.92 23.89 -28.35
C VAL A 77 9.31 23.24 -29.58
N SER A 78 8.29 22.42 -29.35
CA SER A 78 7.44 21.86 -30.38
C SER A 78 6.02 22.32 -30.10
N GLN A 79 5.39 22.95 -31.09
CA GLN A 79 4.04 23.50 -31.00
C GLN A 79 3.02 22.38 -30.72
N GLN A 80 2.76 22.10 -29.44
CA GLN A 80 1.73 21.17 -29.01
C GLN A 80 0.36 21.76 -29.37
N THR A 81 -0.21 21.26 -30.47
CA THR A 81 -1.47 21.79 -31.04
C THR A 81 -2.69 20.94 -30.65
N SER A 82 -2.51 19.71 -30.15
CA SER A 82 -3.62 18.80 -29.82
C SER A 82 -3.49 18.12 -28.45
N LEU A 83 -4.63 17.79 -27.81
CA LEU A 83 -4.71 17.08 -26.54
C LEU A 83 -4.00 15.72 -26.59
N LYS A 84 -4.18 15.01 -27.71
CA LYS A 84 -3.60 13.70 -27.95
C LYS A 84 -2.09 13.79 -27.91
N ASP A 85 -1.51 14.72 -28.65
CA ASP A 85 -0.06 14.88 -28.73
C ASP A 85 0.50 15.30 -27.37
N TRP A 86 -0.20 16.18 -26.65
CA TRP A 86 0.20 16.56 -25.29
C TRP A 86 0.19 15.39 -24.30
N LEU A 87 -0.86 14.54 -24.33
CA LEU A 87 -0.98 13.40 -23.42
C LEU A 87 -0.01 12.26 -23.74
N LEU A 88 0.28 12.05 -25.02
CA LEU A 88 1.26 11.05 -25.47
C LEU A 88 2.70 11.51 -25.19
N ASP A 89 3.02 12.78 -25.47
CA ASP A 89 4.35 13.38 -25.28
C ASP A 89 4.72 13.49 -23.79
N THR A 90 3.73 13.73 -22.92
CA THR A 90 3.94 13.70 -21.46
C THR A 90 4.02 12.29 -20.87
N GLY A 91 3.86 11.25 -21.70
CA GLY A 91 3.83 9.85 -21.24
C GLY A 91 2.69 9.54 -20.27
N MET A 92 1.67 10.41 -20.19
CA MET A 92 0.56 10.27 -19.26
C MET A 92 -0.47 9.24 -19.71
N LEU A 93 -0.51 8.94 -21.02
CA LEU A 93 -1.41 7.96 -21.61
C LEU A 93 -0.71 7.15 -22.69
N GLU A 94 -1.09 5.89 -22.83
CA GLU A 94 -0.78 5.11 -24.04
C GLU A 94 -1.82 5.37 -25.14
N SER A 95 -1.41 5.25 -26.41
CA SER A 95 -2.30 5.39 -27.58
C SER A 95 -3.53 4.48 -27.52
N SER A 96 -3.39 3.30 -26.91
CA SER A 96 -4.47 2.34 -26.70
C SER A 96 -5.54 2.85 -25.74
N GLN A 97 -5.14 3.55 -24.68
CA GLN A 97 -6.02 4.15 -23.68
C GLN A 97 -6.73 5.38 -24.25
N TYR A 98 -6.04 6.17 -25.08
CA TYR A 98 -6.63 7.34 -25.73
C TYR A 98 -7.77 6.90 -26.67
N ARG A 99 -7.57 5.83 -27.43
CA ARG A 99 -8.63 5.31 -28.32
C ARG A 99 -9.85 4.83 -27.53
N LYS A 100 -9.65 4.12 -26.42
CA LYS A 100 -10.75 3.68 -25.53
C LYS A 100 -11.53 4.85 -24.94
N ALA A 101 -10.84 5.91 -24.52
CA ALA A 101 -11.49 7.11 -24.03
C ALA A 101 -12.24 7.87 -25.14
N GLN A 102 -11.73 7.84 -26.37
CA GLN A 102 -12.42 8.42 -27.53
C GLN A 102 -13.71 7.65 -27.86
N GLU A 103 -13.64 6.32 -27.91
CA GLU A 103 -14.80 5.45 -28.11
C GLU A 103 -15.88 5.72 -27.03
N TYR A 104 -15.46 5.86 -25.77
CA TYR A 104 -16.35 6.20 -24.66
C TYR A 104 -16.93 7.61 -24.74
N ALA A 105 -16.13 8.60 -25.16
CA ALA A 105 -16.55 9.98 -25.36
C ALA A 105 -17.63 10.09 -26.43
N GLU A 106 -17.46 9.39 -27.55
CA GLU A 106 -18.41 9.31 -28.65
C GLU A 106 -19.69 8.59 -28.22
N GLU A 107 -19.59 7.44 -27.54
CA GLU A 107 -20.75 6.67 -27.06
C GLU A 107 -21.63 7.49 -26.10
N LYS A 108 -21.00 8.26 -25.21
CA LYS A 108 -21.69 9.03 -24.17
C LYS A 108 -21.90 10.51 -24.51
N ASN A 109 -21.59 10.94 -25.74
CA ASN A 109 -21.66 12.33 -26.17
C ASN A 109 -21.00 13.31 -25.18
N MET A 110 -19.81 12.97 -24.69
CA MET A 110 -19.07 13.80 -23.72
C MET A 110 -17.74 14.27 -24.29
N ASN A 111 -17.20 15.35 -23.73
CA ASN A 111 -15.87 15.84 -24.11
C ASN A 111 -14.80 14.78 -23.77
N MET A 112 -13.83 14.62 -24.67
CA MET A 112 -12.69 13.71 -24.52
C MET A 112 -11.97 13.85 -23.18
N LEU A 113 -11.77 15.08 -22.70
CA LEU A 113 -11.10 15.33 -21.42
C LEU A 113 -11.93 14.84 -20.22
N SER A 114 -13.25 14.96 -20.30
CA SER A 114 -14.18 14.42 -19.30
C SER A 114 -14.25 12.90 -19.35
N ALA A 115 -14.20 12.29 -20.55
CA ALA A 115 -14.13 10.84 -20.72
C ALA A 115 -12.85 10.26 -20.10
N LEU A 116 -11.70 10.91 -20.37
CA LEU A 116 -10.42 10.52 -19.78
C LEU A 116 -10.43 10.57 -18.25
N LEU A 117 -11.07 11.59 -17.66
CA LEU A 117 -11.21 11.70 -16.21
C LEU A 117 -12.18 10.65 -15.65
N THR A 118 -13.31 10.43 -16.33
CA THR A 118 -14.36 9.47 -15.93
C THR A 118 -13.82 8.04 -15.93
N LEU A 119 -12.99 7.70 -16.93
CA LEU A 119 -12.32 6.40 -17.02
C LEU A 119 -11.08 6.30 -16.11
N ASN A 120 -10.81 7.32 -15.29
CA ASN A 120 -9.65 7.40 -14.40
C ASN A 120 -8.32 7.19 -15.13
N MET A 121 -8.26 7.59 -16.41
CA MET A 121 -7.06 7.51 -17.24
C MET A 121 -6.16 8.74 -17.06
N VAL A 122 -6.72 9.85 -16.57
CA VAL A 122 -5.99 11.05 -16.18
C VAL A 122 -6.42 11.50 -14.78
N SER A 123 -5.48 12.11 -14.05
CA SER A 123 -5.77 12.71 -12.75
C SER A 123 -6.57 14.01 -12.86
N VAL A 124 -7.22 14.44 -11.78
CA VAL A 124 -7.88 15.76 -11.68
C VAL A 124 -6.88 16.90 -11.96
N ASP A 125 -5.64 16.76 -11.49
CA ASP A 125 -4.58 17.75 -11.76
C ASP A 125 -4.26 17.85 -13.25
N THR A 126 -4.24 16.71 -13.97
CA THR A 126 -4.02 16.66 -15.42
C THR A 126 -5.20 17.27 -16.18
N TYR A 127 -6.43 16.99 -15.74
CA TYR A 127 -7.65 17.58 -16.28
C TYR A 127 -7.60 19.13 -16.20
N GLU A 128 -7.30 19.66 -15.03
CA GLU A 128 -7.21 21.11 -14.81
C GLU A 128 -6.08 21.76 -15.62
N LYS A 129 -4.96 21.07 -15.80
CA LYS A 129 -3.85 21.53 -16.66
C LYS A 129 -4.26 21.58 -18.14
N ALA A 130 -4.94 20.55 -18.64
CA ALA A 130 -5.42 20.50 -20.02
C ALA A 130 -6.44 21.62 -20.31
N LYS A 131 -7.37 21.84 -19.37
CA LYS A 131 -8.36 22.92 -19.44
C LYS A 131 -7.70 24.30 -19.48
N LYS A 132 -6.70 24.55 -18.64
CA LYS A 132 -5.92 25.81 -18.64
C LYS A 132 -5.18 26.04 -19.95
N LYS A 133 -4.70 24.98 -20.59
CA LYS A 133 -4.01 25.04 -21.89
C LYS A 133 -4.96 25.13 -23.10
N LYS A 134 -6.28 25.13 -22.90
CA LYS A 134 -7.31 25.11 -23.98
C LYS A 134 -7.08 23.97 -24.98
N LEU A 135 -6.67 22.81 -24.49
CA LEU A 135 -6.37 21.64 -25.33
C LEU A 135 -7.61 20.77 -25.60
N GLY A 136 -8.76 21.05 -24.97
CA GLY A 136 -9.99 20.25 -25.09
C GLY A 136 -11.14 20.96 -25.77
#